data_AF-A0AA90ZBG9-F1
#
_entry.id   AF-A0AA90ZBG9-F1
#
_cell.length_a   1.000
_cell.length_b   1.000
_cell.length_c   1.000
_cell.angle_alpha   90.00
_cell.angle_beta   90.00
_cell.angle_gamma   90.00
#
_symmetry.space_group_name_H-M   'P 1'
#
loop_
_entity.id
_entity.type
_entity.pdbx_description
1 polymer ?
#
loop_
_entity_poly.entity_id
_entity_poly.type
_entity_poly.pdbx_seq_one_letter_code
_entity_poly.pdbx_strand_id
1 'polypeptide(L)'
;MAEIDDYHLILNRITKTNRYKGLLTLQDEIWALRSKYPFSVFSNIRGRLEEKLHTFDHPRCDQVGISVIFMNGSKKALEPEECMQAAQKNIKLSDFIFTKYHQAVDYEISSDNIVGTSEAQGKPEAPAADKGKSSMAFEVLQTRIEFLIRMVDHINSLYSETIPKISDDIKEINKRLETLYKKLEQSNQ
;
A
#
# COMPACT_ATOMS: atom_id res chain seq x y z
N MET A 1 -16.46 -7.93 -19.64
CA MET A 1 -16.18 -9.17 -18.88
C MET A 1 -14.70 -9.38 -18.61
N ALA A 2 -13.77 -8.97 -19.48
CA ALA A 2 -12.32 -9.10 -19.23
C ALA A 2 -11.76 -8.33 -18.01
N GLU A 3 -12.37 -7.20 -17.62
CA GLU A 3 -11.86 -6.36 -16.51
C GLU A 3 -12.06 -6.97 -15.11
N ILE A 4 -13.09 -7.81 -14.93
CA ILE A 4 -13.41 -8.43 -13.62
C ILE A 4 -12.43 -9.58 -13.33
N ASP A 5 -12.04 -10.34 -14.36
CA ASP A 5 -11.07 -11.43 -14.22
C ASP A 5 -9.68 -10.91 -13.84
N ASP A 6 -9.28 -9.77 -14.40
CA ASP A 6 -7.99 -9.12 -14.10
C ASP A 6 -7.95 -8.56 -12.66
N TYR A 7 -9.06 -8.01 -12.16
CA TYR A 7 -9.19 -7.60 -10.75
C TYR A 7 -8.93 -8.76 -9.77
N HIS A 8 -9.60 -9.90 -9.96
CA HIS A 8 -9.41 -11.07 -9.10
C HIS A 8 -8.01 -11.65 -9.22
N LEU A 9 -7.41 -11.59 -10.40
CA LEU A 9 -6.04 -12.03 -10.65
C LEU A 9 -5.03 -11.19 -9.86
N ILE A 10 -5.17 -9.86 -9.88
CA ILE A 10 -4.30 -8.95 -9.12
C ILE A 10 -4.43 -9.18 -7.61
N LEU A 11 -5.66 -9.31 -7.09
CA LEU A 11 -5.87 -9.61 -5.68
C LEU A 11 -5.23 -10.95 -5.27
N ASN A 12 -5.36 -11.98 -6.11
CA ASN A 12 -4.72 -13.26 -5.87
C ASN A 12 -3.20 -13.15 -5.88
N ARG A 13 -2.63 -12.34 -6.79
CA ARG A 13 -1.20 -12.05 -6.84
C ARG A 13 -0.73 -11.34 -5.58
N ILE A 14 -1.48 -10.33 -5.08
CA ILE A 14 -1.18 -9.68 -3.79
C ILE A 14 -1.14 -10.75 -2.69
N THR A 15 -2.19 -11.55 -2.54
CA THR A 15 -2.28 -12.57 -1.48
C THR A 15 -1.18 -13.63 -1.55
N LYS A 16 -0.77 -14.06 -2.75
CA LYS A 16 0.26 -15.09 -2.94
C LYS A 16 1.70 -14.58 -2.87
N THR A 17 1.92 -13.29 -3.12
CA THR A 17 3.29 -12.74 -3.17
C THR A 17 3.86 -12.63 -1.77
N ASN A 18 4.85 -13.46 -1.47
CA ASN A 18 5.46 -13.54 -0.14
C ASN A 18 6.85 -12.89 -0.07
N ARG A 19 7.25 -12.18 -1.13
CA ARG A 19 8.51 -11.45 -1.22
C ARG A 19 8.28 -9.94 -1.18
N TYR A 20 9.11 -9.24 -0.43
CA TYR A 20 8.99 -7.80 -0.29
C TYR A 20 9.16 -7.07 -1.62
N LYS A 21 10.22 -7.36 -2.37
CA LYS A 21 10.40 -6.76 -3.71
C LYS A 21 9.28 -7.11 -4.67
N GLY A 22 8.72 -8.31 -4.57
CA GLY A 22 7.56 -8.71 -5.36
C GLY A 22 6.33 -7.82 -5.09
N LEU A 23 6.12 -7.44 -3.83
CA LEU A 23 5.05 -6.50 -3.46
C LEU A 23 5.33 -5.09 -3.96
N LEU A 24 6.59 -4.64 -3.96
CA LEU A 24 6.96 -3.35 -4.54
C LEU A 24 6.74 -3.32 -6.05
N THR A 25 7.10 -4.36 -6.78
CA THR A 25 6.80 -4.46 -8.22
C THR A 25 5.30 -4.46 -8.48
N LEU A 26 4.52 -5.18 -7.67
CA LEU A 26 3.05 -5.12 -7.74
C LEU A 26 2.51 -3.72 -7.46
N GLN A 27 3.18 -2.94 -6.59
CA GLN A 27 2.83 -1.54 -6.36
C GLN A 27 2.90 -0.74 -7.65
N ASP A 28 4.04 -0.81 -8.34
CA ASP A 28 4.24 -0.09 -9.60
C ASP A 28 3.21 -0.51 -10.67
N GLU A 29 2.95 -1.83 -10.77
CA GLU A 29 1.93 -2.38 -11.67
C GLU A 29 0.54 -1.81 -11.33
N ILE A 30 0.13 -1.83 -10.06
CA ILE A 30 -1.17 -1.34 -9.61
C ILE A 30 -1.31 0.15 -9.87
N TRP A 31 -0.26 0.94 -9.65
CA TRP A 31 -0.27 2.38 -9.95
C TRP A 31 -0.54 2.66 -11.44
N ALA A 32 -0.02 1.83 -12.35
CA ALA A 32 -0.31 1.93 -13.78
C ALA A 32 -1.78 1.62 -14.13
N LEU A 33 -2.54 0.98 -13.23
CA LEU A 33 -3.95 0.65 -13.42
C LEU A 33 -4.90 1.78 -13.01
N ARG A 34 -4.39 2.88 -12.44
CA ARG A 34 -5.20 4.02 -11.95
C ARG A 34 -6.20 4.55 -12.97
N SER A 35 -5.84 4.54 -14.26
CA SER A 35 -6.70 5.04 -15.35
C SER A 35 -7.56 3.95 -16.00
N LYS A 36 -7.36 2.68 -15.64
CA LYS A 36 -8.07 1.53 -16.24
C LYS A 36 -9.29 1.09 -15.45
N TYR A 37 -9.31 1.34 -14.14
CA TYR A 37 -10.40 0.90 -13.26
C TYR A 37 -11.17 2.06 -12.65
N PRO A 38 -12.45 1.84 -12.30
CA PRO A 38 -13.18 2.76 -11.43
C PRO A 38 -12.41 3.00 -10.12
N PHE A 39 -12.50 4.22 -9.59
CA PHE A 39 -11.77 4.63 -8.39
C PHE A 39 -11.99 3.68 -7.20
N SER A 40 -13.22 3.19 -7.01
CA SER A 40 -13.56 2.26 -5.93
C SER A 40 -12.80 0.93 -6.02
N VAL A 41 -12.66 0.39 -7.23
CA VAL A 41 -11.94 -0.87 -7.50
C VAL A 41 -10.44 -0.65 -7.30
N PHE A 42 -9.89 0.39 -7.92
CA PHE A 42 -8.48 0.76 -7.76
C PHE A 42 -8.11 0.98 -6.29
N SER A 43 -8.92 1.74 -5.56
CA SER A 43 -8.69 2.02 -4.14
C SER A 43 -8.73 0.74 -3.29
N ASN A 44 -9.57 -0.24 -3.63
CA ASN A 44 -9.61 -1.52 -2.93
C ASN A 44 -8.33 -2.32 -3.17
N ILE A 45 -7.92 -2.51 -4.43
CA ILE A 45 -6.68 -3.21 -4.79
C ILE A 45 -5.49 -2.57 -4.06
N ARG A 46 -5.39 -1.23 -4.14
CA ARG A 46 -4.34 -0.47 -3.49
C ARG A 46 -4.35 -0.66 -1.97
N GLY A 47 -5.52 -0.56 -1.33
CA GLY A 47 -5.65 -0.77 0.11
C GLY A 47 -5.20 -2.17 0.55
N ARG A 48 -5.51 -3.21 -0.24
CA ARG A 48 -5.05 -4.58 0.02
C ARG A 48 -3.54 -4.75 -0.09
N LEU A 49 -2.93 -4.10 -1.08
CA LEU A 49 -1.48 -4.10 -1.20
C LEU A 49 -0.82 -3.37 -0.03
N GLU A 50 -1.33 -2.19 0.35
CA GLU A 50 -0.81 -1.40 1.46
C GLU A 50 -0.96 -2.16 2.80
N GLU A 51 -2.09 -2.83 3.03
CA GLU A 51 -2.30 -3.71 4.20
C GLU A 51 -1.27 -4.85 4.24
N LYS A 52 -0.96 -5.45 3.09
CA LYS A 52 0.03 -6.51 3.00
C LYS A 52 1.46 -5.99 3.20
N LEU A 53 1.83 -4.86 2.59
CA LEU A 53 3.11 -4.21 2.81
C LEU A 53 3.31 -3.80 4.27
N HIS A 54 2.26 -3.30 4.91
CA HIS A 54 2.28 -2.99 6.34
C HIS A 54 2.58 -4.23 7.19
N THR A 55 2.01 -5.38 6.83
CA THR A 55 2.31 -6.67 7.48
C THR A 55 3.76 -7.10 7.26
N PHE A 56 4.37 -6.72 6.13
CA PHE A 56 5.79 -6.95 5.84
C PHE A 56 6.73 -6.03 6.61
N ASP A 57 6.31 -4.79 6.86
CA ASP A 57 7.06 -3.82 7.65
C ASP A 57 6.93 -4.12 9.16
N HIS A 58 5.79 -4.66 9.60
CA HIS A 58 5.47 -4.96 11.01
C HIS A 58 4.88 -6.37 11.19
N PRO A 59 5.64 -7.44 10.91
CA PRO A 59 5.13 -8.79 11.10
C PRO A 59 5.02 -9.17 12.57
N ARG A 60 4.14 -10.13 12.84
CA ARG A 60 4.09 -10.82 14.13
C ARG A 60 5.25 -11.81 14.22
N CYS A 61 6.37 -11.37 14.80
CA CYS A 61 7.64 -12.10 14.84
C CYS A 61 7.56 -13.51 15.45
N ASP A 62 6.54 -13.79 16.26
CA ASP A 62 6.25 -15.07 16.90
C ASP A 62 5.51 -16.07 15.98
N GLN A 63 4.87 -15.59 14.92
CA GLN A 63 3.95 -16.37 14.08
C GLN A 63 4.43 -16.57 12.65
N VAL A 64 5.50 -15.89 12.23
CA VAL A 64 5.97 -15.94 10.84
C VAL A 64 7.43 -16.34 10.74
N GLY A 65 7.72 -17.20 9.76
CA GLY A 65 9.10 -17.46 9.34
C GLY A 65 9.56 -16.37 8.40
N ILE A 66 10.69 -15.72 8.68
CA ILE A 66 11.25 -14.68 7.82
C ILE A 66 12.56 -15.20 7.26
N SER A 67 12.74 -15.14 5.94
CA SER A 67 13.98 -15.53 5.28
C SER A 67 14.55 -14.38 4.46
N VAL A 68 15.79 -14.01 4.75
CA VAL A 68 16.55 -13.00 4.02
C VAL A 68 17.24 -13.65 2.83
N ILE A 69 17.10 -13.04 1.64
CA ILE A 69 17.67 -13.52 0.38
C ILE A 69 18.86 -12.63 0.02
N PHE A 70 20.04 -13.23 -0.16
CA PHE A 70 21.28 -12.51 -0.49
C PHE A 70 21.57 -12.48 -1.99
N MET A 71 22.53 -11.64 -2.41
CA MET A 71 22.97 -11.51 -3.81
C MET A 71 23.42 -12.83 -4.44
N ASN A 72 24.00 -13.73 -3.64
CA ASN A 72 24.45 -15.05 -4.10
C ASN A 72 23.30 -16.08 -4.21
N GLY A 73 22.05 -15.68 -3.96
CA GLY A 73 20.88 -16.56 -3.96
C GLY A 73 20.71 -17.40 -2.69
N SER A 74 21.64 -17.30 -1.73
CA SER A 74 21.48 -17.96 -0.43
C SER A 74 20.33 -17.35 0.37
N LYS A 75 19.71 -18.19 1.20
CA LYS A 75 18.65 -17.79 2.12
C LYS A 75 19.13 -17.99 3.56
N LYS A 76 18.87 -17.01 4.42
CA LYS A 76 19.09 -17.13 5.86
C LYS A 76 17.78 -16.88 6.58
N ALA A 77 17.39 -17.80 7.46
CA ALA A 77 16.27 -17.57 8.36
C ALA A 77 16.65 -16.47 9.37
N LEU A 78 15.77 -15.48 9.51
CA LEU A 78 15.88 -14.43 10.52
C LEU A 78 15.36 -14.99 11.84
N GLU A 79 16.12 -14.83 12.91
CA GLU A 79 15.67 -15.27 14.23
C GLU A 79 14.52 -14.38 14.74
N PRO A 80 13.53 -14.92 15.47
CA PRO A 80 12.43 -14.14 16.01
C PRO A 80 12.89 -12.95 16.86
N GLU A 81 14.00 -13.10 17.59
CA GLU A 81 14.61 -12.06 18.39
C GLU A 81 15.06 -10.85 17.56
N GLU A 82 15.60 -11.08 16.36
CA GLU A 82 16.05 -10.00 15.47
C GLU A 82 14.84 -9.21 14.93
N CYS A 83 13.75 -9.90 14.63
CA CYS A 83 12.48 -9.26 14.26
C CYS A 83 11.91 -8.43 15.42
N MET A 84 11.91 -8.97 16.65
CA MET A 84 11.45 -8.24 17.82
C MET A 84 12.29 -6.99 18.10
N GLN A 85 13.59 -7.02 17.85
CA GLN A 85 14.46 -5.84 17.99
C GLN A 85 14.04 -4.70 17.04
N ALA A 86 13.64 -5.01 15.81
CA ALA A 86 13.12 -4.02 14.88
C ALA A 86 11.81 -3.41 15.40
N ALA A 87 10.90 -4.25 15.88
CA ALA A 87 9.61 -3.84 16.44
C ALA A 87 9.77 -2.95 17.69
N GLN A 88 10.66 -3.32 18.63
CA GLN A 88 10.93 -2.54 19.84
C GLN A 88 11.50 -1.15 19.57
N LYS A 89 12.28 -1.02 18.49
CA LYS A 89 12.86 0.26 18.07
C LYS A 89 11.91 1.08 17.20
N ASN A 90 10.70 0.58 16.93
CA ASN A 90 9.74 1.18 16.02
C ASN A 90 10.33 1.44 14.62
N ILE A 91 11.18 0.52 14.16
CA ILE A 91 11.81 0.55 12.83
C ILE A 91 11.12 -0.50 11.96
N LYS A 92 10.89 -0.18 10.69
CA LYS A 92 10.36 -1.14 9.72
C LYS A 92 11.31 -2.32 9.56
N LEU A 93 10.76 -3.51 9.42
CA LEU A 93 11.56 -4.70 9.20
C LEU A 93 12.42 -4.60 7.93
N SER A 94 11.87 -4.01 6.86
CA SER A 94 12.57 -3.74 5.61
C SER A 94 13.86 -2.93 5.85
N ASP A 95 13.75 -1.78 6.53
CA ASP A 95 14.89 -0.92 6.87
C ASP A 95 15.91 -1.65 7.76
N PHE A 96 15.42 -2.40 8.76
CA PHE A 96 16.28 -3.18 9.65
C PHE A 96 17.08 -4.24 8.91
N ILE A 97 16.43 -5.02 8.03
CA ILE A 97 17.07 -6.08 7.25
C ILE A 97 18.15 -5.51 6.35
N PHE A 98 17.86 -4.47 5.56
CA PHE A 98 18.84 -3.91 4.62
C PHE A 98 19.97 -3.15 5.31
N THR A 99 19.74 -2.64 6.53
CA THR A 99 20.81 -2.03 7.35
C THR A 99 21.71 -3.08 7.99
N LYS A 100 21.14 -4.16 8.53
CA LYS A 100 21.91 -5.21 9.22
C LYS A 100 22.60 -6.18 8.26
N TYR A 101 21.95 -6.47 7.14
CA TYR A 101 22.41 -7.41 6.12
C TYR A 101 22.70 -6.65 4.82
N HIS A 102 23.86 -6.02 4.71
CA HIS A 102 24.22 -5.18 3.55
C HIS A 102 24.17 -5.91 2.19
N GLN A 103 24.30 -7.24 2.19
CA GLN A 103 24.23 -8.07 0.99
C GLN A 103 22.83 -8.63 0.71
N ALA A 104 21.84 -8.29 1.54
CA ALA A 104 20.46 -8.70 1.35
C ALA A 104 19.90 -7.98 0.11
N VAL A 105 19.30 -8.75 -0.78
CA VAL A 105 18.62 -8.26 -1.98
C VAL A 105 17.13 -8.22 -1.74
N ASP A 106 16.57 -9.15 -0.98
CA ASP A 106 15.14 -9.26 -0.74
C ASP A 106 14.91 -10.02 0.58
N TYR A 107 13.66 -10.08 1.02
CA TYR A 107 13.26 -10.99 2.09
C TYR A 107 11.86 -11.53 1.82
N GLU A 108 11.62 -12.74 2.32
CA GLU A 108 10.35 -13.43 2.24
C GLU A 108 9.77 -13.69 3.62
N ILE A 109 8.45 -13.60 3.73
CA ILE A 109 7.70 -13.96 4.93
C ILE A 109 6.90 -15.20 4.59
N SER A 110 7.29 -16.34 5.16
CA SER A 110 6.58 -17.60 5.07
C SER A 110 5.35 -17.52 5.98
N SER A 111 4.20 -17.26 5.37
CA SER A 111 2.90 -17.43 6.02
C SER A 111 2.46 -18.90 5.91
N ASP A 112 3.15 -19.80 6.61
CA ASP A 112 2.78 -21.23 6.64
C ASP A 112 1.55 -21.50 7.53
N ASN A 113 1.02 -20.50 8.25
CA ASN A 113 -0.11 -20.69 9.19
C ASN A 113 -1.16 -19.58 9.17
N ILE A 114 -1.54 -19.04 8.01
CA ILE A 114 -2.71 -18.13 7.91
C ILE A 114 -3.59 -18.48 6.71
N VAL A 115 -4.06 -19.74 6.62
CA VAL A 115 -5.35 -20.09 5.98
C VAL A 115 -5.91 -21.34 6.69
N GLY A 116 -6.49 -21.15 7.88
CA GLY A 116 -7.32 -22.14 8.56
C GLY A 116 -8.80 -21.93 8.24
N THR A 117 -9.17 -21.99 6.96
CA THR A 117 -10.55 -22.27 6.52
C THR A 117 -10.48 -23.43 5.54
N SER A 118 -10.20 -24.61 6.06
CA SER A 118 -10.44 -25.88 5.37
C SER A 118 -11.29 -26.75 6.28
N GLU A 119 -12.56 -26.78 5.92
CA GLU A 119 -13.55 -27.85 6.12
C GLU A 119 -13.05 -29.09 6.86
N ALA A 120 -13.30 -29.14 8.17
CA ALA A 120 -13.46 -30.41 8.88
C ALA A 120 -14.95 -30.74 8.93
N GLN A 121 -15.36 -31.75 8.16
CA GLN A 121 -16.65 -32.40 8.33
C GLN A 121 -16.72 -33.04 9.73
N GLY A 122 -17.58 -32.50 10.57
CA GLY A 122 -17.97 -33.05 11.88
C GLY A 122 -19.30 -32.42 12.29
N LYS A 123 -20.28 -33.27 12.60
CA LYS A 123 -21.73 -32.98 12.77
C LYS A 123 -22.09 -31.96 13.89
N PRO A 124 -23.34 -31.47 13.90
CA PRO A 124 -23.71 -30.19 14.53
C PRO A 124 -24.13 -30.35 15.99
N GLU A 125 -23.70 -29.41 16.83
CA GLU A 125 -24.39 -29.06 18.06
C GLU A 125 -24.39 -27.52 18.18
N ALA A 126 -25.56 -26.94 17.97
CA ALA A 126 -25.92 -25.64 18.51
C ALA A 126 -26.75 -25.90 19.79
N PRO A 127 -27.00 -24.92 20.68
CA PRO A 127 -26.75 -23.48 20.51
C PRO A 127 -26.22 -22.75 21.77
N ALA A 128 -25.67 -21.55 21.58
CA ALA A 128 -25.90 -20.44 22.51
C ALA A 128 -25.67 -19.11 21.78
N ALA A 129 -26.70 -18.26 21.81
CA ALA A 129 -26.67 -16.92 21.28
C ALA A 129 -25.75 -16.02 22.10
N ASP A 130 -24.96 -15.17 21.43
CA ASP A 130 -24.51 -13.94 22.05
C ASP A 130 -24.62 -12.74 21.09
N LYS A 131 -25.31 -11.71 21.58
CA LYS A 131 -25.62 -10.47 20.90
C LYS A 131 -24.43 -9.52 21.08
N GLY A 132 -23.49 -9.53 20.14
CA GLY A 132 -22.31 -8.64 20.22
C GLY A 132 -21.81 -8.04 18.90
N LYS A 133 -22.47 -8.28 17.77
CA LYS A 133 -21.93 -7.90 16.43
C LYS A 133 -22.31 -6.50 15.94
N SER A 134 -23.01 -5.69 16.73
CA SER A 134 -23.49 -4.37 16.28
C SER A 134 -22.53 -3.20 16.56
N SER A 135 -21.59 -3.32 17.51
CA SER A 135 -20.71 -2.20 17.91
C SER A 135 -19.52 -2.01 16.96
N MET A 136 -18.81 -3.09 16.63
CA MET A 136 -17.61 -3.00 15.77
C MET A 136 -17.92 -2.56 14.34
N ALA A 137 -19.06 -2.96 13.78
CA ALA A 137 -19.45 -2.52 12.44
C ALA A 137 -19.71 -1.00 12.38
N PHE A 138 -20.23 -0.43 13.47
CA PHE A 138 -20.49 1.00 13.60
C PHE A 138 -19.20 1.81 13.79
N GLU A 139 -18.26 1.33 14.60
CA GLU A 139 -16.94 1.96 14.78
C GLU A 139 -16.10 1.96 13.49
N VAL A 140 -16.16 0.87 12.72
CA VAL A 140 -15.50 0.77 11.40
C VAL A 140 -16.16 1.70 10.38
N LEU A 141 -17.49 1.85 10.42
CA LEU A 141 -18.22 2.82 9.58
C LEU A 141 -17.88 4.26 9.95
N GLN A 142 -17.82 4.58 11.25
CA GLN A 142 -17.47 5.91 11.74
C GLN A 142 -16.06 6.32 11.33
N THR A 143 -15.08 5.41 11.47
CA THR A 143 -13.69 5.66 11.05
C THR A 143 -13.59 5.91 9.54
N ARG A 144 -14.40 5.21 8.73
CA ARG A 144 -14.46 5.42 7.27
C ARG A 144 -15.11 6.76 6.91
N ILE A 145 -16.15 7.17 7.64
CA ILE A 145 -16.81 8.47 7.43
C ILE A 145 -15.86 9.61 7.82
N GLU A 146 -15.14 9.51 8.94
CA GLU A 146 -14.13 10.50 9.33
C GLU A 146 -12.99 10.61 8.31
N PHE A 147 -12.55 9.48 7.75
CA PHE A 147 -11.56 9.47 6.68
C PHE A 147 -12.09 10.16 5.41
N LEU A 148 -13.33 9.88 5.01
CA LEU A 148 -13.97 10.54 3.86
C LEU A 148 -14.12 12.04 4.07
N ILE A 149 -14.48 12.49 5.27
CA ILE A 149 -14.56 13.92 5.61
C ILE A 149 -13.19 14.59 5.46
N ARG A 150 -12.12 14.00 6.03
CA ARG A 150 -10.75 14.52 5.87
C ARG A 150 -10.31 14.58 4.42
N MET A 151 -10.72 13.60 3.61
CA MET A 151 -10.42 13.56 2.19
C MET A 151 -11.16 14.67 1.43
N VAL A 152 -12.43 14.92 1.75
CA VAL A 152 -13.22 16.01 1.18
C VAL A 152 -12.64 17.37 1.59
N ASP A 153 -12.23 17.55 2.84
CA ASP A 153 -11.59 18.77 3.32
C ASP A 153 -10.24 19.02 2.61
N HIS A 154 -9.45 17.97 2.42
CA HIS A 154 -8.19 18.07 1.68
C HIS A 154 -8.41 18.41 0.20
N ILE A 155 -9.41 17.78 -0.44
CA ILE A 155 -9.82 18.11 -1.80
C ILE A 155 -10.27 19.58 -1.86
N ASN A 156 -11.12 20.01 -0.92
CA ASN A 156 -11.62 21.37 -0.88
C ASN A 156 -10.48 22.39 -0.71
N SER A 157 -9.48 22.10 0.13
CA SER A 157 -8.25 22.90 0.29
C SER A 157 -7.41 22.95 -1.00
N LEU A 158 -7.24 21.82 -1.69
CA LEU A 158 -6.52 21.79 -2.97
C LEU A 158 -7.23 22.65 -4.03
N TYR A 159 -8.57 22.58 -4.10
CA TYR A 159 -9.37 23.37 -5.04
C TYR A 159 -9.45 24.86 -4.67
N SER A 160 -9.46 25.21 -3.37
CA SER A 160 -9.58 26.59 -2.92
C SER A 160 -8.24 27.33 -2.85
N GLU A 161 -7.13 26.65 -2.59
CA GLU A 161 -5.83 27.30 -2.40
C GLU A 161 -4.80 26.95 -3.47
N THR A 162 -4.69 25.68 -3.84
CA THR A 162 -3.57 25.22 -4.67
C THR A 162 -3.83 25.46 -6.15
N ILE A 163 -5.04 25.17 -6.64
CA ILE A 163 -5.41 25.39 -8.04
C ILE A 163 -5.38 26.88 -8.43
N PRO A 164 -5.89 27.82 -7.61
CA PRO A 164 -5.77 29.25 -7.91
C PRO A 164 -4.31 29.72 -7.97
N LYS A 165 -3.44 29.26 -7.04
CA LYS A 165 -2.01 29.59 -7.07
C LYS A 165 -1.33 29.12 -8.36
N ILE A 166 -1.60 27.89 -8.79
CA ILE A 166 -1.08 27.35 -10.06
C ILE A 166 -1.59 28.18 -11.26
N SER A 167 -2.86 28.59 -11.23
CA SER A 167 -3.45 29.44 -12.29
C SER A 167 -2.76 30.79 -12.38
N ASP A 168 -2.44 31.41 -11.24
CA ASP A 168 -1.75 32.69 -11.20
C ASP A 168 -0.27 32.57 -11.60
N ASP A 169 0.42 31.50 -11.20
CA ASP A 169 1.78 31.18 -11.65
C ASP A 169 1.84 31.01 -13.18
N ILE A 170 0.86 30.32 -13.78
CA ILE A 170 0.76 30.15 -15.24
C ILE A 170 0.57 31.51 -15.95
N LYS A 171 -0.28 32.39 -15.41
CA LYS A 171 -0.45 33.74 -15.96
C LYS A 171 0.85 34.55 -15.90
N GLU A 172 1.60 34.44 -14.80
CA GLU A 172 2.88 35.13 -14.66
C GLU A 172 3.93 34.58 -15.64
N ILE A 173 4.00 33.26 -15.83
CA ILE A 173 4.87 32.63 -16.84
C ILE A 173 4.52 33.15 -18.24
N ASN A 174 3.22 33.19 -18.60
CA ASN A 174 2.79 33.72 -19.90
C ASN A 174 3.20 35.19 -20.08
N LYS A 175 3.05 36.02 -19.06
CA LYS A 175 3.47 37.43 -19.12
C LYS A 175 4.98 37.58 -19.32
N ARG A 176 5.78 36.73 -18.67
CA ARG A 176 7.25 36.70 -18.87
C ARG A 176 7.60 36.23 -20.28
N LEU A 177 6.92 35.23 -20.81
CA LEU A 177 7.09 34.76 -22.19
C LEU A 177 6.76 35.83 -23.22
N GLU A 178 5.64 36.54 -23.07
CA GLU A 178 5.29 37.66 -23.96
C GLU A 178 6.35 38.78 -23.90
N THR A 179 6.89 39.06 -22.72
CA THR A 179 7.94 40.06 -22.54
C THR A 179 9.23 39.64 -23.24
N LEU A 180 9.60 38.36 -23.13
CA LEU A 180 10.76 37.79 -23.83
C LEU A 180 10.55 37.81 -25.35
N TYR A 181 9.35 37.48 -25.82
CA TYR A 181 8.99 37.51 -27.23
C TYR A 181 9.12 38.93 -27.81
N LYS A 182 8.57 39.94 -27.12
CA LYS A 182 8.70 41.35 -27.52
C LYS A 182 10.16 41.82 -27.55
N LYS A 183 10.98 41.40 -26.58
CA LYS A 183 12.41 41.73 -26.56
C LYS A 183 13.17 41.10 -27.72
N LEU A 184 12.83 39.85 -28.09
CA LEU A 184 13.41 39.18 -29.25
C LEU A 184 13.03 39.85 -30.56
N GLU A 185 11.76 40.27 -30.70
CA GLU A 185 11.26 40.98 -31.87
C GLU A 185 11.95 42.35 -32.04
N GLN A 186 12.15 43.08 -30.94
CA GLN A 186 12.88 44.35 -30.92
C GLN A 186 14.39 44.21 -31.17
N SER A 187 14.99 43.05 -30.85
CA SER A 187 16.42 42.79 -31.09
C SER A 187 16.71 42.30 -32.51
N ASN A 188 15.68 42.01 -33.30
CA ASN A 188 15.77 41.57 -34.70
C ASN A 188 15.38 42.67 -35.70
N GLN A 189 15.20 43.91 -35.24
CA GLN A 189 15.15 45.15 -36.03
C GLN A 189 16.44 45.93 -35.83
#